data_AF-W6NHV0-F1
#
_entry.id   AF-W6NHV0-F1
#
_cell.length_a   1.000
_cell.length_b   1.000
_cell.length_c   1.000
_cell.angle_alpha   90.00
_cell.angle_beta   90.00
_cell.angle_gamma   90.00
#
_symmetry.space_group_name_H-M   'P 1'
#
loop_
_entity.id
_entity.type
_entity.pdbx_description
1 polymer ?
#
loop_
_entity_poly.entity_id
_entity_poly.type
_entity_poly.pdbx_seq_one_letter_code
_entity_poly.pdbx_strand_id
1 'polypeptide(L)'
;MSECYFAVRGAAVVLPHGDNSPTCSHGSANGAEIEGHLQLMLRSLRPQDKMSMAVRLQTQVSDHARYLAVVSTHDTEKLTLLIGMDYYKGQMTIGVVLPLLWCSRVELAGDGGVAVYGSGASSKADNALLFRPVSVQAMW
;
A
#
# COMPACT_ATOMS: atom_id res chain seq x y z
N MET A 1 14.80 0.29 12.97
CA MET A 1 13.60 0.49 13.82
C MET A 1 12.58 1.18 12.95
N SER A 2 11.51 0.48 12.55
CA SER A 2 10.39 1.07 11.81
C SER A 2 9.11 0.59 12.48
N GLU A 3 8.47 1.48 13.21
CA GLU A 3 7.23 1.20 13.92
C GLU A 3 6.07 1.42 12.94
N CYS A 4 5.32 0.37 12.63
CA CYS A 4 4.20 0.47 11.71
C CYS A 4 2.91 0.72 12.52
N TYR A 5 2.24 1.83 12.21
CA TYR A 5 1.01 2.26 12.88
C TYR A 5 -0.19 2.11 11.92
N PHE A 6 -1.32 1.61 12.40
CA PHE A 6 -2.56 1.58 11.60
C PHE A 6 -3.66 2.35 12.29
N ALA A 7 -4.17 3.39 11.63
CA ALA A 7 -5.36 4.10 12.06
C ALA A 7 -6.58 3.55 11.31
N VAL A 8 -7.38 2.75 12.00
CA VAL A 8 -8.78 2.48 11.60
C VAL A 8 -9.64 3.47 12.39
N ARG A 9 -10.78 3.91 11.85
CA ARG A 9 -11.68 4.86 12.53
C ARG A 9 -12.02 4.33 13.95
N GLY A 10 -11.32 4.84 14.97
CA GLY A 10 -11.47 4.45 16.38
C GLY A 10 -10.34 3.62 17.03
N ALA A 11 -9.28 3.22 16.33
CA ALA A 11 -8.14 2.52 16.96
C ALA A 11 -6.82 2.74 16.20
N ALA A 12 -5.75 3.06 16.93
CA ALA A 12 -4.38 3.00 16.45
C ALA A 12 -3.75 1.68 16.93
N VAL A 13 -3.40 0.79 16.02
CA VAL A 13 -2.70 -0.47 16.35
C VAL A 13 -1.22 -0.30 16.02
N VAL A 14 -0.36 -0.65 16.99
CA VAL A 14 1.10 -0.66 16.85
C VAL A 14 1.52 -2.09 16.54
N LEU A 15 2.24 -2.32 15.44
CA LEU A 15 2.84 -3.62 15.16
C LEU A 15 4.05 -3.87 16.07
N PRO A 16 4.04 -4.90 16.94
CA PRO A 16 5.25 -5.31 17.63
C PRO A 16 6.24 -5.96 16.64
N HIS A 17 7.50 -5.58 16.74
CA HIS A 17 8.59 -6.33 16.13
C HIS A 17 8.66 -7.72 16.76
N GLY A 18 8.79 -8.75 15.93
CA GLY A 18 8.76 -10.13 16.35
C GLY A 18 9.83 -10.44 17.40
N ASP A 19 9.40 -10.73 18.62
CA ASP A 19 9.98 -11.73 19.51
C ASP A 19 8.93 -12.13 20.58
N ASN A 20 8.39 -13.33 20.42
CA ASN A 20 7.79 -14.23 21.43
C ASN A 20 6.90 -13.63 22.55
N SER A 21 5.59 -13.57 22.33
CA SER A 21 4.51 -13.92 23.29
C SER A 21 3.13 -13.53 22.73
N PRO A 22 2.11 -14.42 22.69
CA PRO A 22 0.78 -14.06 22.24
C PRO A 22 0.00 -13.45 23.41
N THR A 23 0.18 -12.16 23.68
CA THR A 23 -0.80 -11.46 24.53
C THR A 23 -2.00 -11.08 23.68
N CYS A 24 -2.96 -12.00 23.70
CA CYS A 24 -4.35 -11.88 23.32
C CYS A 24 -4.88 -10.45 23.54
N SER A 25 -4.87 -9.67 22.47
CA SER A 25 -5.75 -8.52 22.32
C SER A 25 -6.87 -9.00 21.41
N HIS A 26 -8.12 -8.81 21.79
CA HIS A 26 -9.28 -9.07 20.95
C HIS A 26 -9.26 -8.13 19.73
N GLY A 27 -8.35 -8.40 18.79
CA GLY A 27 -8.35 -7.77 17.48
C GLY A 27 -9.59 -8.24 16.76
N SER A 28 -10.42 -7.31 16.31
CA SER A 28 -11.41 -7.62 15.27
C SER A 28 -10.73 -8.45 14.19
N ALA A 29 -11.40 -9.49 13.66
CA ALA A 29 -10.83 -10.37 12.63
C ALA A 29 -10.18 -9.58 11.47
N ASN A 30 -10.73 -8.39 11.18
CA ASN A 30 -10.25 -7.46 10.17
C ASN A 30 -8.85 -6.88 10.49
N GLY A 31 -8.51 -6.72 11.77
CA GLY A 31 -7.21 -6.23 12.24
C GLY A 31 -6.10 -7.25 12.04
N ALA A 32 -6.34 -8.51 12.42
CA ALA A 32 -5.37 -9.59 12.22
C ALA A 32 -5.11 -9.88 10.73
N GLU A 33 -6.15 -9.77 9.89
CA GLU A 33 -6.03 -9.91 8.43
C GLU A 33 -5.09 -8.85 7.83
N ILE A 34 -5.34 -7.56 8.14
CA ILE A 34 -4.53 -6.47 7.58
C ILE A 34 -3.07 -6.56 8.03
N GLU A 35 -2.81 -6.90 9.29
CA GLU A 35 -1.45 -7.09 9.79
C GLU A 35 -0.71 -8.18 9.01
N GLY A 36 -1.37 -9.32 8.77
CA GLY A 36 -0.83 -10.40 7.95
C GLY A 36 -0.50 -9.96 6.53
N HIS A 37 -1.39 -9.21 5.87
CA HIS A 37 -1.16 -8.70 4.52
C HIS A 37 0.03 -7.74 4.48
N LEU A 38 0.17 -6.86 5.47
CA LEU A 38 1.25 -5.87 5.49
C LEU A 38 2.63 -6.49 5.73
N GLN A 39 2.69 -7.54 6.56
CA GLN A 39 3.92 -8.33 6.69
C GLN A 39 4.32 -8.96 5.34
N LEU A 40 3.35 -9.47 4.57
CA LEU A 40 3.63 -9.99 3.23
C LEU A 40 4.07 -8.89 2.26
N MET A 41 3.43 -7.72 2.29
CA MET A 41 3.84 -6.57 1.47
C MET A 41 5.28 -6.17 1.74
N LEU A 42 5.66 -6.04 3.02
CA LEU A 42 7.05 -5.72 3.41
C LEU A 42 8.05 -6.78 2.93
N ARG A 43 7.68 -8.07 2.99
CA ARG A 43 8.54 -9.18 2.51
C ARG A 43 8.71 -9.19 0.99
N SER A 44 7.79 -8.62 0.23
CA SER A 44 7.91 -8.50 -1.23
C SER A 44 8.83 -7.35 -1.66
N LEU A 45 9.14 -6.41 -0.75
CA LEU A 45 10.03 -5.27 -1.03
C LEU A 45 11.49 -5.60 -0.72
N ARG A 46 12.41 -4.84 -1.29
CA ARG A 46 13.84 -4.99 -0.97
C ARG A 46 14.12 -4.42 0.43
N PRO A 47 15.16 -4.89 1.13
CA PRO A 47 15.50 -4.38 2.46
C PRO A 47 15.79 -2.87 2.53
N GLN A 48 16.17 -2.25 1.40
CA GLN A 48 16.46 -0.82 1.30
C GLN A 48 15.22 0.04 0.99
N ASP A 49 14.10 -0.60 0.63
CA ASP A 49 12.86 0.09 0.31
C ASP A 49 12.11 0.39 1.61
N LYS A 50 11.68 1.64 1.79
CA LYS A 50 10.83 2.06 2.90
C LYS A 50 9.41 2.28 2.41
N MET A 51 8.49 1.41 2.82
CA MET A 51 7.06 1.63 2.63
C MET A 51 6.56 2.61 3.70
N SER A 52 6.01 3.75 3.28
CA SER A 52 5.48 4.78 4.18
C SER A 52 3.96 4.74 4.28
N MET A 53 3.27 4.22 3.27
CA MET A 53 1.82 4.04 3.30
C MET A 53 1.41 2.79 2.53
N ALA A 54 0.32 2.17 2.98
CA ALA A 54 -0.43 1.17 2.25
C ALA A 54 -1.90 1.61 2.19
N VAL A 55 -2.50 1.57 1.01
CA VAL A 55 -3.89 1.98 0.77
C VAL A 55 -4.65 0.77 0.27
N ARG A 56 -5.63 0.27 1.04
CA ARG A 56 -6.53 -0.78 0.54
C ARG A 56 -7.45 -0.17 -0.51
N LEU A 57 -7.52 -0.80 -1.67
CA LEU A 57 -8.35 -0.38 -2.79
C LEU A 57 -9.61 -1.25 -2.89
N GLN A 58 -10.65 -0.67 -3.48
CA GLN A 58 -11.87 -1.37 -3.79
C GLN A 58 -11.60 -2.50 -4.81
N THR A 59 -12.16 -3.67 -4.53
CA THR A 59 -12.10 -4.86 -5.40
C THR A 59 -13.48 -5.51 -5.43
N GLN A 60 -13.85 -6.08 -6.57
CA GLN A 60 -15.09 -6.85 -6.74
C GLN A 60 -14.87 -8.36 -6.55
N VAL A 61 -13.62 -8.78 -6.37
CA VAL A 61 -13.24 -10.19 -6.21
C VAL A 61 -13.19 -10.53 -4.72
N SER A 62 -13.99 -11.50 -4.30
CA SER A 62 -13.94 -12.06 -2.94
C SER A 62 -12.59 -12.72 -2.64
N ASP A 63 -12.16 -12.70 -1.38
CA ASP A 63 -10.86 -13.21 -0.91
C ASP A 63 -9.63 -12.60 -1.61
N HIS A 64 -9.83 -11.52 -2.34
CA HIS A 64 -8.78 -10.72 -2.93
C HIS A 64 -8.71 -9.40 -2.19
N ALA A 65 -7.50 -8.95 -1.88
CA ALA A 65 -7.28 -7.60 -1.38
C ALA A 65 -6.26 -6.91 -2.28
N ARG A 66 -6.62 -5.72 -2.76
CA ARG A 66 -5.74 -4.89 -3.59
C ARG A 66 -5.21 -3.74 -2.76
N TYR A 67 -3.92 -3.50 -2.84
CA TYR A 67 -3.23 -2.44 -2.13
C TYR A 67 -2.48 -1.55 -3.11
N LEU A 68 -2.40 -0.26 -2.78
CA LEU A 68 -1.44 0.67 -3.35
C LEU A 68 -0.47 1.07 -2.24
N ALA A 69 0.80 0.70 -2.38
CA ALA A 69 1.86 1.07 -1.45
C ALA A 69 2.62 2.30 -1.96
N VAL A 70 2.94 3.21 -1.05
CA VAL A 70 3.87 4.31 -1.30
C VAL A 70 5.22 3.92 -0.71
N VAL A 71 6.21 3.81 -1.58
CA VAL A 71 7.53 3.24 -1.24
C VAL A 71 8.63 4.19 -1.69
N SER A 72 9.53 4.55 -0.78
CA SER A 72 10.76 5.28 -1.13
C SER A 72 11.94 4.30 -1.20
N THR A 73 12.71 4.35 -2.29
CA THR A 73 13.97 3.60 -2.42
C THR A 73 15.15 4.49 -2.05
N HIS A 74 16.06 4.02 -1.20
CA HIS A 74 17.25 4.75 -0.75
C HIS A 74 18.48 4.55 -1.67
N ASP A 75 18.26 4.38 -2.97
CA ASP A 75 19.34 4.33 -3.97
C ASP A 75 19.88 5.74 -4.30
N THR A 76 20.83 5.84 -5.23
CA THR A 76 21.55 7.08 -5.61
C THR A 76 20.68 8.33 -5.78
N GLU A 77 19.42 8.20 -6.23
CA GLU A 77 18.54 9.34 -6.51
C GLU A 77 17.28 9.46 -5.63
N LYS A 78 17.12 8.67 -4.55
CA LYS A 78 15.92 8.67 -3.69
C LYS A 78 14.59 8.79 -4.46
N LEU A 79 14.14 7.68 -5.03
CA LEU A 79 12.93 7.67 -5.84
C LEU A 79 11.71 7.21 -5.03
N THR A 80 10.55 7.83 -5.29
CA THR A 80 9.26 7.41 -4.72
C THR A 80 8.47 6.61 -5.76
N LEU A 81 8.03 5.43 -5.37
CA LEU A 81 7.26 4.48 -6.17
C LEU A 81 5.85 4.35 -5.60
N LEU A 82 4.86 4.28 -6.50
CA LEU A 82 3.56 3.70 -6.24
C LEU A 82 3.58 2.25 -6.70
N ILE A 83 3.36 1.31 -5.78
CA ILE A 83 3.37 -0.12 -6.08
C ILE A 83 1.97 -0.69 -5.84
N GLY A 84 1.35 -1.21 -6.88
CA GLY A 84 0.09 -1.95 -6.75
C GLY A 84 0.39 -3.39 -6.40
N MET A 85 -0.17 -3.85 -5.28
CA MET A 85 0.06 -5.18 -4.73
C MET A 85 -1.27 -5.91 -4.54
N ASP A 86 -1.30 -7.18 -4.92
CA ASP A 86 -2.50 -8.02 -4.87
C ASP A 86 -2.26 -9.20 -3.94
N TYR A 87 -3.13 -9.34 -2.94
CA TYR A 87 -3.23 -10.49 -2.07
C TYR A 87 -4.31 -11.43 -2.56
N TYR A 88 -3.97 -12.71 -2.75
CA TYR A 88 -4.93 -13.77 -3.06
C TYR A 88 -4.44 -15.11 -2.51
N LYS A 89 -5.30 -15.81 -1.76
CA LYS A 89 -5.02 -17.16 -1.21
C LYS A 89 -3.65 -17.28 -0.52
N GLY A 90 -3.30 -16.32 0.33
CA GLY A 90 -2.05 -16.35 1.10
C GLY A 90 -0.81 -15.85 0.35
N GLN A 91 -0.95 -15.41 -0.91
CA GLN A 91 0.15 -14.92 -1.72
C GLN A 91 0.02 -13.42 -1.97
N MET A 92 1.13 -12.69 -1.85
CA MET A 92 1.25 -11.27 -2.18
C MET A 92 2.04 -11.12 -3.47
N THR A 93 1.50 -10.39 -4.44
CA THR A 93 2.12 -10.17 -5.75
C THR A 93 2.18 -8.69 -6.09
N ILE A 94 3.15 -8.30 -6.91
CA ILE A 94 3.27 -6.92 -7.41
C ILE A 94 2.74 -6.90 -8.85
N GLY A 95 1.67 -6.11 -9.07
CA GLY A 95 1.03 -5.99 -10.38
C GLY A 95 1.46 -4.74 -11.15
N VAL A 96 1.74 -3.64 -10.45
CA VAL A 96 2.16 -2.37 -11.07
C VAL A 96 3.22 -1.69 -10.23
N VAL A 97 4.19 -1.08 -10.90
CA VAL A 97 5.21 -0.21 -10.28
C VAL A 97 5.25 1.07 -11.09
N LEU A 98 4.91 2.18 -10.45
CA LEU A 98 4.87 3.50 -11.07
C LEU A 98 5.80 4.46 -10.33
N PRO A 99 6.90 4.93 -10.96
CA PRO A 99 7.71 5.99 -10.40
C PRO A 99 6.96 7.32 -10.39
N LEU A 100 6.94 7.98 -9.23
CA LEU A 100 6.49 9.35 -9.09
C LEU A 100 7.65 10.28 -9.42
N LEU A 101 7.48 11.03 -10.51
CA LEU A 101 8.42 12.03 -10.99
C LEU A 101 7.79 13.41 -10.92
N TRP A 102 8.60 14.44 -11.15
CA TRP A 102 8.16 15.84 -11.06
C TRP A 102 6.99 16.19 -12.00
N CYS A 103 6.84 15.49 -13.12
CA CYS A 103 5.75 15.67 -14.07
C CYS A 103 4.62 14.63 -13.94
N SER A 104 4.68 13.76 -12.92
CA SER A 104 3.54 12.90 -12.57
C SER A 104 2.36 13.78 -12.16
N ARG A 105 1.19 13.49 -12.70
CA ARG A 105 -0.05 14.23 -12.43
C ARG A 105 -1.00 13.35 -11.64
N VAL A 106 -1.69 13.95 -10.66
CA VAL A 106 -2.67 13.27 -9.81
C VAL A 106 -3.96 14.06 -9.87
N GLU A 107 -5.06 13.36 -10.11
CA GLU A 107 -6.40 13.94 -10.19
C GLU A 107 -7.38 13.17 -9.31
N LEU A 108 -8.39 13.89 -8.83
CA LEU A 108 -9.53 13.28 -8.16
C LEU A 108 -10.62 13.00 -9.20
N ALA A 109 -11.04 11.75 -9.27
CA ALA A 109 -12.25 11.40 -9.98
C ALA A 109 -13.47 11.86 -9.16
N GLY A 110 -14.55 12.26 -9.85
CA GLY A 110 -15.77 12.76 -9.20
C GLY A 110 -16.48 11.75 -8.28
N ASP A 111 -16.08 10.48 -8.31
CA ASP A 111 -16.55 9.40 -7.45
C ASP A 111 -15.66 9.17 -6.20
N GLY A 112 -14.65 10.02 -5.97
CA GLY A 112 -13.68 9.88 -4.88
C GLY A 112 -12.49 8.97 -5.23
N GLY A 113 -12.40 8.47 -6.47
CA GLY A 113 -11.21 7.82 -6.98
C GLY A 113 -10.03 8.78 -7.16
N VAL A 114 -8.83 8.24 -7.22
CA VAL A 114 -7.58 8.97 -7.49
C VAL A 114 -6.98 8.42 -8.78
N ALA A 115 -6.87 9.27 -9.79
CA ALA A 115 -6.21 8.95 -11.05
C ALA A 115 -4.77 9.44 -11.02
N VAL A 116 -3.81 8.56 -11.31
CA VAL A 116 -2.39 8.91 -11.41
C VAL A 116 -1.90 8.70 -12.84
N TYR A 117 -1.23 9.73 -13.37
CA TYR A 117 -0.67 9.73 -14.72
C TYR A 117 0.86 9.61 -14.62
N GLY A 118 1.40 8.60 -15.30
CA GLY A 118 2.85 8.40 -15.38
C GLY A 118 3.55 9.43 -16.27
N SER A 119 4.87 9.56 -16.08
CA SER A 119 5.75 10.54 -16.76
C SER A 119 6.07 10.23 -18.24
N GLY A 120 5.46 9.21 -18.86
CA GLY A 120 5.79 8.78 -20.22
C GLY A 120 5.14 9.65 -21.32
N ALA A 121 5.84 9.85 -22.44
CA ALA A 121 5.49 10.71 -23.58
C ALA A 121 4.19 10.37 -24.35
N SER A 122 3.32 9.50 -23.82
CA SER A 122 1.99 9.29 -24.37
C SER A 122 1.00 10.18 -23.62
N SER A 123 0.84 11.41 -24.10
CA SER A 123 -0.17 12.40 -23.72
C SER A 123 -1.61 11.96 -24.05
N LYS A 124 -1.92 10.68 -23.89
CA LYS A 124 -3.25 10.13 -24.13
C LYS A 124 -3.85 9.80 -22.77
N ALA A 125 -5.08 10.26 -22.55
CA ALA A 125 -5.90 10.00 -21.38
C ALA A 125 -6.07 8.49 -21.04
N ASP A 126 -5.60 7.61 -21.91
CA ASP A 126 -5.69 6.14 -21.83
C ASP A 126 -4.66 5.48 -20.87
N ASN A 127 -3.70 6.22 -20.30
CA ASN A 127 -2.67 5.65 -19.40
C ASN A 127 -2.85 6.02 -17.92
N ALA A 128 -4.00 6.55 -17.53
CA ALA A 128 -4.28 6.86 -16.13
C ALA A 128 -4.49 5.57 -15.32
N LEU A 129 -3.80 5.43 -14.19
CA LEU A 129 -4.11 4.40 -13.21
C LEU A 129 -5.15 4.95 -12.23
N LEU A 130 -6.37 4.41 -12.29
CA LEU A 130 -7.46 4.80 -11.40
C LEU A 130 -7.48 3.90 -10.16
N PHE A 131 -7.28 4.51 -9.00
CA PHE A 131 -7.32 3.86 -7.70
C PHE A 131 -8.57 4.29 -6.93
N ARG A 132 -9.22 3.36 -6.25
CA ARG A 132 -10.41 3.64 -5.41
C ARG A 132 -10.12 3.28 -3.95
N PRO A 133 -9.66 4.23 -3.13
CA PRO A 133 -9.30 3.97 -1.74
C PRO A 133 -10.50 3.53 -0.88
N VAL A 134 -10.27 2.57 0.01
CA VAL A 134 -11.23 2.12 1.04
C VAL A 134 -10.68 2.36 2.44
N SER A 135 -9.38 2.15 2.65
CA SER A 135 -8.69 2.45 3.92
C SER A 135 -7.24 2.83 3.69
N VAL A 136 -6.63 3.54 4.63
CA VAL A 136 -5.22 3.95 4.59
C VAL A 136 -4.50 3.51 5.86
N GLN A 137 -3.27 3.03 5.69
CA GLN A 137 -2.36 2.57 6.71
C GLN A 137 -1.04 3.34 6.57
N ALA A 138 -0.65 4.11 7.58
CA ALA A 138 0.51 5.00 7.54
C ALA A 138 1.64 4.48 8.44
N MET A 139 2.81 4.25 7.87
CA MET A 139 3.99 3.68 8.54
C MET A 139 5.04 4.78 8.76
N TRP A 140 5.64 4.84 9.96
CA TRP A 140 6.54 5.92 10.36
C TRP A 140 7.96 5.41 10.62
#